data_AF-A0A9E1ZF90-F1
#
_entry.id   AF-A0A9E1ZF90-F1
#
_cell.length_a   1.000
_cell.length_b   1.000
_cell.length_c   1.000
_cell.angle_alpha   90.00
_cell.angle_beta   90.00
_cell.angle_gamma   90.00
#
_symmetry.space_group_name_H-M   'P 1'
#
loop_
_entity.id
_entity.type
_entity.pdbx_description
1 polymer ?
#
loop_
_entity_poly.entity_id
_entity_poly.type
_entity_poly.pdbx_seq_one_letter_code
_entity_poly.pdbx_strand_id
1 'polypeptide(L)'
;MKKRILFFTLIVLLPLAGLAKEKRPNILFAFADDWGKYASAYAKVDGRPGANTVVKTPTFDRIADSGVLFKHAFVTAPSCTPCRSSLLSGQYFFRTGMGAILQGARWDPSIPVYPLMLRDAGYHIGETYKVWTPGSPADAPYGAGKYSYEKSGRMFNGFSQMTTKRVA
;
A
#
# COMPACT_ATOMS: atom_id res chain seq x y z
N MET A 1 -3.28 -68.58 35.86
CA MET A 1 -4.02 -67.34 35.53
C MET A 1 -3.03 -66.19 35.34
N LYS A 2 -2.69 -65.82 34.09
CA LYS A 2 -1.83 -64.66 33.79
C LYS A 2 -2.58 -63.76 32.81
N LYS A 3 -3.10 -62.62 33.28
CA LYS A 3 -3.77 -61.62 32.44
C LYS A 3 -2.68 -60.77 31.76
N ARG A 4 -2.53 -60.90 30.45
CA ARG A 4 -1.70 -60.00 29.63
C ARG A 4 -2.55 -58.79 29.25
N ILE A 5 -2.26 -57.64 29.84
CA ILE A 5 -2.88 -56.36 29.47
C ILE A 5 -2.07 -55.83 28.28
N LEU A 6 -2.67 -55.86 27.09
CA LEU A 6 -2.11 -55.28 25.88
C LEU A 6 -2.51 -53.80 25.86
N PHE A 7 -1.56 -52.89 26.12
CA PHE A 7 -1.76 -51.46 25.90
C PHE A 7 -1.73 -51.19 24.39
N PHE A 8 -2.90 -50.94 23.80
CA PHE A 8 -3.01 -50.42 22.44
C PHE A 8 -2.70 -48.92 22.47
N THR A 9 -1.44 -48.55 22.20
CA THR A 9 -1.07 -47.16 21.96
C THR A 9 -1.62 -46.75 20.59
N LEU A 10 -2.78 -46.10 20.59
CA LEU A 10 -3.34 -45.46 19.40
C LEU A 10 -2.44 -44.27 19.05
N ILE A 11 -1.45 -44.49 18.19
CA ILE A 11 -0.69 -43.39 17.56
C ILE A 11 -1.67 -42.70 16.61
N VAL A 12 -2.28 -41.62 17.09
CA VAL A 12 -3.01 -40.67 16.26
C VAL A 12 -1.99 -40.04 15.34
N LEU A 13 -1.91 -40.54 14.10
CA LEU A 13 -1.24 -39.88 12.99
C LEU A 13 -2.01 -38.60 12.70
N LEU A 14 -1.74 -37.54 13.46
CA LEU A 14 -2.15 -36.19 13.04
C LEU A 14 -1.47 -35.93 11.70
N PRO A 15 -2.24 -35.58 10.65
CA PRO A 15 -1.61 -35.16 9.42
C PRO A 15 -0.88 -33.86 9.72
N LEU A 16 0.46 -33.91 9.73
CA LEU A 16 1.33 -32.77 9.45
C LEU A 16 1.10 -32.37 7.97
N ALA A 17 -0.14 -32.04 7.61
CA ALA A 17 -0.40 -31.24 6.43
C ALA A 17 0.19 -29.88 6.76
N GLY A 18 1.38 -29.64 6.22
CA GLY A 18 2.31 -28.61 6.68
C GLY A 18 1.64 -27.27 6.92
N LEU A 19 1.96 -26.67 8.07
CA LEU A 19 2.02 -25.23 8.23
C LEU A 19 3.03 -24.67 7.22
N ALA A 20 2.69 -24.68 5.93
CA ALA A 20 3.31 -23.77 5.00
C ALA A 20 2.88 -22.38 5.48
N LYS A 21 3.78 -21.68 6.18
CA LYS A 21 3.57 -20.28 6.55
C LYS A 21 3.18 -19.56 5.28
N GLU A 22 1.91 -19.21 5.17
CA GLU A 22 1.37 -18.53 4.00
C GLU A 22 2.26 -17.31 3.77
N LYS A 23 2.95 -17.30 2.62
CA LYS A 23 3.92 -16.24 2.32
C LYS A 23 3.13 -14.96 2.09
N ARG A 24 3.04 -14.14 3.12
CA ARG A 24 2.42 -12.81 3.05
C ARG A 24 3.18 -11.98 2.00
N PRO A 25 2.49 -11.39 1.01
CA PRO A 25 3.14 -10.66 -0.07
C PRO A 25 3.70 -9.33 0.43
N ASN A 26 4.78 -8.85 -0.17
CA ASN A 26 5.19 -7.45 0.03
C ASN A 26 4.26 -6.53 -0.77
N ILE A 27 3.95 -5.35 -0.22
CA ILE A 27 3.07 -4.37 -0.86
C ILE A 27 3.89 -3.13 -1.22
N LEU A 28 3.96 -2.80 -2.51
CA LEU A 28 4.50 -1.53 -3.00
C LEU A 28 3.34 -0.68 -3.53
N PHE A 29 3.06 0.44 -2.85
CA PHE A 29 2.10 1.42 -3.33
C PHE A 29 2.83 2.62 -3.95
N ALA A 30 2.87 2.66 -5.27
CA ALA A 30 3.47 3.77 -6.03
C ALA A 30 2.38 4.76 -6.44
N PHE A 31 2.47 5.98 -5.92
CA PHE A 31 1.46 7.02 -6.15
C PHE A 31 2.12 8.31 -6.63
N ALA A 32 1.78 8.73 -7.85
CA ALA A 32 2.33 9.93 -8.47
C ALA A 32 1.42 11.13 -8.27
N ASP A 33 2.03 12.30 -8.07
CA ASP A 33 1.33 13.56 -7.90
C ASP A 33 0.93 14.12 -9.28
N ASP A 34 -0.34 14.48 -9.45
CA ASP A 34 -0.92 15.06 -10.66
C ASP A 34 -0.72 14.25 -11.97
N TRP A 35 -0.44 12.95 -11.85
CA TRP A 35 -0.36 12.06 -13.02
C TRP A 35 -1.76 11.64 -13.48
N GLY A 36 -2.24 12.26 -14.55
CA GLY A 36 -3.45 11.83 -15.26
C GLY A 36 -3.28 10.48 -16.00
N LYS A 37 -4.27 10.09 -16.80
CA LYS A 37 -4.23 8.87 -17.64
C LYS A 37 -3.30 9.04 -18.86
N TYR A 38 -2.03 9.35 -18.59
CA TYR A 38 -0.99 9.67 -19.57
C TYR A 38 0.20 8.70 -19.47
N ALA A 39 0.09 7.52 -20.09
CA ALA A 39 1.16 6.52 -20.16
C ALA A 39 1.03 5.71 -21.46
N SER A 40 2.16 5.26 -22.03
CA SER A 40 2.16 4.53 -23.31
C SER A 40 1.37 3.21 -23.26
N ALA A 41 1.26 2.58 -22.10
CA ALA A 41 0.38 1.43 -21.86
C ALA A 41 -1.09 1.69 -22.26
N TYR A 42 -1.57 2.93 -22.16
CA TYR A 42 -2.95 3.28 -22.54
C TYR A 42 -3.13 3.53 -24.05
N ALA A 43 -2.06 3.64 -24.84
CA ALA A 43 -2.15 3.92 -26.27
C ALA A 43 -2.99 2.88 -27.03
N LYS A 44 -2.77 1.60 -26.73
CA LYS A 44 -3.52 0.48 -27.32
C LYS A 44 -5.00 0.50 -26.90
N VAL A 45 -5.28 0.99 -25.70
CA VAL A 45 -6.63 1.05 -25.13
C VAL A 45 -7.43 2.20 -25.74
N ASP A 46 -6.79 3.34 -25.98
CA ASP A 46 -7.46 4.53 -26.51
C ASP A 46 -7.80 4.39 -28.01
N GLY A 47 -7.09 3.53 -28.75
CA GLY A 47 -7.42 3.15 -30.13
C GLY A 47 -7.28 4.26 -31.17
N ARG A 48 -6.76 5.43 -30.78
CA ARG A 48 -6.52 6.59 -31.66
C ARG A 48 -5.26 7.35 -31.23
N PRO A 49 -4.60 8.08 -32.15
CA PRO A 49 -3.50 8.97 -31.80
C PRO A 49 -3.89 9.98 -30.70
N GLY A 50 -2.97 10.24 -29.78
CA GLY A 50 -3.17 11.17 -28.66
C GLY A 50 -1.93 11.28 -27.76
N ALA A 51 -2.07 11.86 -26.57
CA ALA A 51 -0.96 12.00 -25.63
C ALA A 51 -0.27 10.64 -25.33
N ASN A 52 -1.07 9.58 -25.18
CA ASN A 52 -0.58 8.23 -24.89
C ASN A 52 0.24 7.61 -26.03
N THR A 53 0.08 8.03 -27.30
CA THR A 53 0.93 7.57 -28.40
C THR A 53 2.26 8.32 -28.50
N VAL A 54 2.43 9.42 -27.75
CA VAL A 54 3.63 10.28 -27.78
C VAL A 54 4.52 10.05 -26.57
N VAL A 55 3.93 9.94 -25.38
CA VAL A 55 4.69 9.68 -24.14
C VAL A 55 5.33 8.30 -24.18
N LYS A 56 6.49 8.15 -23.53
CA LYS A 56 7.22 6.88 -23.44
C LYS A 56 7.42 6.51 -21.98
N THR A 57 6.75 5.45 -21.53
CA THR A 57 6.80 4.98 -20.14
C THR A 57 7.16 3.49 -20.05
N PRO A 58 8.31 3.05 -20.60
CA PRO A 58 8.62 1.63 -20.79
C PRO A 58 8.61 0.81 -19.49
N THR A 59 9.00 1.40 -18.36
CA THR A 59 8.93 0.73 -17.04
C THR A 59 7.49 0.50 -16.59
N PHE A 60 6.60 1.48 -16.80
CA PHE A 60 5.19 1.34 -16.48
C PHE A 60 4.51 0.35 -17.43
N ASP A 61 4.85 0.38 -18.72
CA ASP A 61 4.34 -0.56 -19.72
C ASP A 61 4.64 -2.01 -19.33
N ARG A 62 5.88 -2.29 -18.90
CA ARG A 62 6.25 -3.62 -18.37
C ARG A 62 5.42 -4.05 -17.16
N ILE A 63 5.09 -3.11 -16.27
CA ILE A 63 4.24 -3.40 -15.09
C ILE A 63 2.80 -3.67 -15.54
N ALA A 64 2.27 -2.88 -16.46
CA ALA A 64 0.93 -3.06 -17.01
C ALA A 64 0.78 -4.40 -17.76
N ASP A 65 1.79 -4.79 -18.55
CA ASP A 65 1.81 -6.05 -19.31
C ASP A 65 1.89 -7.30 -18.41
N SER A 66 2.44 -7.18 -17.19
CA SER A 66 2.54 -8.27 -16.21
C SER A 66 1.45 -8.26 -15.14
N GLY A 67 0.47 -7.36 -15.27
CA GLY A 67 -0.55 -7.14 -14.26
C GLY A 67 -1.92 -6.80 -14.86
N VAL A 68 -2.67 -5.97 -14.14
CA VAL A 68 -4.01 -5.52 -14.55
C VAL A 68 -3.98 -4.01 -14.75
N LEU A 69 -4.34 -3.58 -15.97
CA LEU A 69 -4.50 -2.17 -16.32
C LEU A 69 -5.97 -1.76 -16.24
N PHE A 70 -6.30 -0.93 -15.24
CA PHE A 70 -7.65 -0.38 -15.12
C PHE A 70 -7.91 0.69 -16.18
N LYS A 71 -8.94 0.50 -17.00
CA LYS A 71 -9.34 1.46 -18.05
C LYS A 71 -10.10 2.67 -17.50
N HIS A 72 -10.73 2.48 -16.34
CA HIS A 72 -11.62 3.43 -15.67
C HIS A 72 -11.32 3.45 -14.17
N ALA A 73 -10.29 4.21 -13.77
CA ALA A 73 -9.94 4.47 -12.37
C ALA A 73 -10.08 5.97 -12.11
N PHE A 74 -10.90 6.33 -11.12
CA PHE A 74 -11.21 7.72 -10.80
C PHE A 74 -10.89 8.03 -9.35
N VAL A 75 -10.31 9.20 -9.11
CA VAL A 75 -10.13 9.74 -7.76
C VAL A 75 -11.45 10.27 -7.22
N THR A 76 -11.65 10.19 -5.90
CA THR A 76 -12.87 10.70 -5.26
C THR A 76 -12.93 12.23 -5.24
N ALA A 77 -11.78 12.90 -5.36
CA ALA A 77 -11.65 14.34 -5.39
C ALA A 77 -10.43 14.73 -6.25
N PRO A 78 -10.54 15.71 -7.16
CA PRO A 78 -9.42 16.18 -7.97
C PRO A 78 -8.56 17.20 -7.19
N SER A 79 -8.14 16.84 -5.97
CA SER A 79 -7.30 17.68 -5.11
C SER A 79 -6.46 16.81 -4.16
N CYS A 80 -5.24 17.25 -3.87
CA CYS A 80 -4.20 16.48 -3.18
C CYS A 80 -4.68 15.87 -1.84
N THR A 81 -4.97 16.72 -0.84
CA THR A 81 -5.37 16.26 0.51
C THR A 81 -6.62 15.39 0.47
N PRO A 82 -7.77 15.82 -0.11
CA PRO A 82 -8.98 14.99 -0.06
C PRO A 82 -8.82 13.66 -0.81
N CYS A 83 -8.09 13.62 -1.93
CA CYS A 83 -7.78 12.37 -2.62
C CYS A 83 -6.96 11.41 -1.73
N ARG A 84 -5.89 11.92 -1.12
CA ARG A 84 -5.01 11.13 -0.24
C ARG A 84 -5.72 10.70 1.04
N SER A 85 -6.61 11.52 1.58
CA SER A 85 -7.47 11.16 2.72
C SER A 85 -8.40 10.01 2.41
N SER A 86 -9.02 9.99 1.23
CA SER A 86 -9.81 8.85 0.78
C SER A 86 -8.98 7.59 0.60
N LEU A 87 -7.80 7.71 -0.04
CA LEU A 87 -6.90 6.58 -0.25
C LEU A 87 -6.42 5.94 1.06
N LEU A 88 -6.07 6.76 2.05
CA LEU A 88 -5.55 6.27 3.33
C LEU A 88 -6.65 5.65 4.20
N SER A 89 -7.83 6.26 4.25
CA SER A 89 -8.94 5.81 5.10
C SER A 89 -9.84 4.74 4.46
N GLY A 90 -9.81 4.61 3.13
CA GLY A 90 -10.79 3.80 2.39
C GLY A 90 -12.21 4.38 2.41
N GLN A 91 -12.36 5.67 2.75
CA GLN A 91 -13.65 6.35 2.84
C GLN A 91 -13.76 7.46 1.79
N TYR A 92 -14.97 7.94 1.52
CA TYR A 92 -15.11 9.20 0.77
C TYR A 92 -14.53 10.37 1.57
N PHE A 93 -13.81 11.27 0.89
CA PHE A 93 -13.07 12.37 1.52
C PHE A 93 -13.89 13.20 2.51
N PHE A 94 -15.17 13.49 2.21
CA PHE A 94 -16.03 14.29 3.10
C PHE A 94 -16.27 13.64 4.47
N ARG A 95 -16.07 12.32 4.61
CA ARG A 95 -16.13 11.61 5.89
C ARG A 95 -14.89 11.85 6.77
N THR A 96 -13.83 12.41 6.20
CA THR A 96 -12.59 12.73 6.92
C THR A 96 -12.57 14.14 7.50
N GLY A 97 -13.65 14.92 7.34
CA GLY A 97 -13.81 16.23 7.95
C GLY A 97 -12.67 17.19 7.62
N MET A 98 -12.01 17.73 8.64
CA MET A 98 -10.83 18.60 8.49
C MET A 98 -9.66 17.92 7.77
N GLY A 99 -9.65 16.59 7.69
CA GLY A 99 -8.66 15.83 6.95
C GLY A 99 -8.82 15.97 5.43
N ALA A 100 -9.94 16.47 4.92
CA ALA A 100 -10.16 16.69 3.50
C ALA A 100 -9.87 18.12 3.02
N ILE A 101 -9.54 19.03 3.93
CA ILE A 101 -9.30 20.44 3.60
C ILE A 101 -7.87 20.58 3.06
N LEU A 102 -7.70 21.31 1.95
CA LEU A 102 -6.39 21.49 1.34
C LEU A 102 -5.44 22.26 2.29
N GLN A 103 -5.85 23.45 2.73
CA GLN A 103 -5.06 24.31 3.60
C GLN A 103 -5.51 24.19 5.05
N GLY A 104 -4.57 23.93 5.97
CA GLY A 104 -4.88 23.73 7.38
C GLY A 104 -5.53 22.37 7.68
N ALA A 105 -5.26 21.35 6.86
CA ALA A 105 -5.77 20.01 7.09
C ALA A 105 -5.32 19.47 8.46
N ARG A 106 -6.25 18.85 9.17
CA ARG A 106 -6.03 18.20 10.47
C ARG A 106 -6.68 16.83 10.45
N TRP A 107 -5.92 15.79 10.79
CA TRP A 107 -6.45 14.43 10.82
C TRP A 107 -7.15 14.16 12.15
N ASP A 108 -8.30 13.48 12.08
CA ASP A 108 -8.92 12.89 13.25
C ASP A 108 -8.30 11.49 13.50
N PRO A 109 -7.54 11.30 14.60
CA PRO A 109 -6.86 10.04 14.86
C PRO A 109 -7.81 8.85 15.12
N SER A 110 -9.11 9.07 15.30
CA SER A 110 -10.10 8.00 15.36
C SER A 110 -10.38 7.35 14.00
N ILE A 111 -10.03 8.01 12.91
CA ILE A 111 -10.19 7.49 11.55
C ILE A 111 -9.03 6.52 11.24
N PRO A 112 -9.30 5.22 11.04
CA PRO A 112 -8.27 4.25 10.73
C PRO A 112 -7.67 4.49 9.36
N VAL A 113 -6.39 4.16 9.20
CA VAL A 113 -5.70 4.21 7.91
C VAL A 113 -5.00 2.90 7.60
N TYR A 114 -5.09 2.45 6.34
CA TYR A 114 -4.59 1.14 5.94
C TYR A 114 -3.10 0.90 6.22
N PRO A 115 -2.17 1.88 6.14
CA PRO A 115 -0.76 1.61 6.42
C PRO A 115 -0.55 1.22 7.90
N LEU A 116 -1.25 1.88 8.83
CA LEU A 116 -1.14 1.55 10.25
C LEU A 116 -1.82 0.21 10.56
N MET A 117 -2.91 -0.12 9.87
CA MET A 117 -3.53 -1.45 9.97
C MET A 117 -2.59 -2.55 9.47
N LEU A 118 -1.84 -2.31 8.39
CA LEU A 118 -0.80 -3.24 7.92
C LEU A 118 0.32 -3.41 8.96
N ARG A 119 0.80 -2.32 9.57
CA ARG A 119 1.77 -2.38 10.67
C ARG A 119 1.26 -3.23 11.82
N ASP A 120 0.02 -3.01 12.25
CA ASP A 120 -0.59 -3.73 13.37
C ASP A 120 -0.81 -5.22 13.03
N ALA A 121 -0.97 -5.55 11.75
CA ALA A 121 -0.97 -6.93 11.24
C ALA A 121 0.44 -7.56 11.10
N GLY A 122 1.50 -6.83 11.45
CA GLY A 122 2.89 -7.30 11.46
C GLY A 122 3.71 -6.96 10.21
N TYR A 123 3.22 -6.08 9.33
CA TYR A 123 4.02 -5.59 8.21
C TYR A 123 5.04 -4.53 8.66
N HIS A 124 6.21 -4.57 8.04
CA HIS A 124 7.10 -3.42 8.07
C HIS A 124 6.59 -2.38 7.08
N ILE A 125 6.31 -1.18 7.58
CA ILE A 125 5.85 -0.05 6.77
C ILE A 125 6.95 1.01 6.64
N GLY A 126 6.90 1.74 5.53
CA GLY A 126 7.70 2.92 5.31
C GLY A 126 7.35 3.58 3.98
N GLU A 127 7.89 4.77 3.79
CA GLU A 127 7.52 5.67 2.71
C GLU A 127 8.72 6.48 2.24
N THR A 128 8.53 7.14 1.11
CA THR A 128 9.46 8.13 0.57
C THR A 128 8.64 9.18 -0.16
N TYR A 129 9.05 10.45 -0.07
CA TYR A 129 8.37 11.59 -0.69
C TYR A 129 6.97 11.87 -0.12
N LYS A 130 6.00 12.19 -0.99
CA LYS A 130 4.73 12.80 -0.63
C LYS A 130 3.65 11.75 -0.33
N VAL A 131 3.13 11.77 0.90
CA VAL A 131 2.07 10.86 1.36
C VAL A 131 0.72 11.55 1.55
N TRP A 132 0.55 12.45 2.54
CA TRP A 132 -0.76 13.07 2.85
C TRP A 132 -0.84 14.62 2.70
N THR A 133 0.30 15.31 2.57
CA THR A 133 0.42 16.79 2.61
C THR A 133 -0.44 17.54 1.57
N PRO A 134 -0.75 18.86 1.73
CA PRO A 134 -0.14 19.90 2.60
C PRO A 134 -0.73 20.11 4.02
N GLY A 135 -1.41 19.13 4.61
CA GLY A 135 -1.84 19.20 6.03
C GLY A 135 -0.70 19.42 7.04
N SER A 136 -1.05 19.70 8.29
CA SER A 136 -0.07 19.84 9.39
C SER A 136 0.74 18.55 9.55
N PRO A 137 2.08 18.56 9.36
CA PRO A 137 2.88 17.34 9.42
C PRO A 137 2.83 16.61 10.77
N ALA A 138 2.57 17.33 11.87
CA ALA A 138 2.46 16.74 13.20
C ALA A 138 1.25 15.80 13.32
N ASP A 139 0.16 16.12 12.62
CA ASP A 139 -1.12 15.43 12.69
C ASP A 139 -1.32 14.48 11.50
N ALA A 140 -0.29 14.21 10.70
CA ALA A 140 -0.44 13.35 9.53
C ALA A 140 -0.79 11.91 9.96
N PRO A 141 -1.76 11.24 9.30
CA PRO A 141 -2.12 9.86 9.64
C PRO A 141 -1.03 8.84 9.30
N TYR A 142 -0.17 9.18 8.33
CA TYR A 142 0.97 8.44 7.82
C TYR A 142 1.81 9.43 7.00
N GLY A 143 3.13 9.33 6.93
CA GLY A 143 3.95 10.31 6.18
C GLY A 143 4.84 11.22 7.00
N ALA A 144 4.47 11.50 8.24
CA ALA A 144 5.08 12.59 9.03
C ALA A 144 4.77 12.48 10.53
N GLY A 145 5.45 13.31 11.31
CA GLY A 145 5.24 13.41 12.76
C GLY A 145 5.46 12.07 13.47
N LYS A 146 4.49 11.66 14.29
CA LYS A 146 4.50 10.37 15.01
C LYS A 146 4.62 9.16 14.08
N TYR A 147 4.16 9.30 12.83
CA TYR A 147 4.12 8.23 11.84
C TYR A 147 5.10 8.49 10.69
N SER A 148 6.20 9.20 10.96
CA SER A 148 7.32 9.26 10.03
C SER A 148 8.12 7.95 10.11
N TYR A 149 7.94 7.09 9.11
CA TYR A 149 8.63 5.79 9.04
C TYR A 149 9.96 5.86 8.27
N GLU A 150 10.46 7.07 8.01
CA GLU A 150 11.66 7.40 7.25
C GLU A 150 12.97 7.30 8.07
N LYS A 151 13.13 6.29 8.94
CA LYS A 151 14.32 6.13 9.81
C LYS A 151 15.68 6.08 9.08
N SER A 152 15.67 6.04 7.75
CA SER A 152 16.84 5.90 6.89
C SER A 152 16.97 6.98 5.82
N GLY A 153 16.23 8.07 5.97
CA GLY A 153 16.25 9.21 5.05
C GLY A 153 15.22 9.14 3.93
N ARG A 154 15.08 10.26 3.23
CA ARG A 154 14.05 10.53 2.20
C ARG A 154 14.48 10.20 0.78
N MET A 155 15.73 9.79 0.59
CA MET A 155 16.24 9.47 -0.73
C MET A 155 15.79 8.06 -1.12
N PHE A 156 15.33 7.91 -2.37
CA PHE A 156 14.87 6.64 -2.93
C PHE A 156 15.85 5.46 -2.69
N ASN A 157 17.15 5.74 -2.76
CA ASN A 157 18.21 4.75 -2.54
C ASN A 157 18.36 4.36 -1.06
N GLY A 158 18.02 5.24 -0.12
CA GLY A 158 18.09 4.97 1.32
C GLY A 158 16.95 4.05 1.80
N PHE A 159 15.73 4.27 1.27
CA PHE A 159 14.56 3.44 1.58
C PHE A 159 14.74 1.99 1.09
N SER A 160 15.09 1.80 -0.19
CA SER A 160 15.25 0.47 -0.78
C SER A 160 16.35 -0.36 -0.12
N GLN A 161 17.51 0.25 0.18
CA GLN A 161 18.63 -0.43 0.85
C GLN A 161 18.28 -0.86 2.28
N MET A 162 17.46 -0.09 2.99
CA MET A 162 17.12 -0.38 4.39
C MET A 162 15.93 -1.30 4.54
N THR A 163 14.94 -1.21 3.65
CA THR A 163 13.88 -2.22 3.55
C THR A 163 14.51 -3.58 3.24
N THR A 164 15.42 -3.66 2.26
CA THR A 164 16.12 -4.91 1.91
C THR A 164 16.88 -5.50 3.10
N LYS A 165 17.60 -4.68 3.88
CA LYS A 165 18.31 -5.14 5.09
C LYS A 165 17.39 -5.61 6.23
N ARG A 166 16.12 -5.21 6.24
CA ARG A 166 15.15 -5.56 7.30
C ARG A 166 14.27 -6.75 6.95
N VAL A 167 14.13 -7.08 5.67
CA VAL A 167 13.37 -8.26 5.19
C VAL A 167 14.26 -9.43 4.75
N ALA A 168 15.58 -9.26 4.69
CA ALA A 168 16.57 -10.33 4.56
C ALA A 168 16.92 -10.90 5.94
#